data_AF-A0A962DAS7-F1
#
_entry.id   AF-A0A962DAS7-F1
#
_cell.length_a   1.000
_cell.length_b   1.000
_cell.length_c   1.000
_cell.angle_alpha   90.00
_cell.angle_beta   90.00
_cell.angle_gamma   90.00
#
_symmetry.space_group_name_H-M   'P 1'
#
loop_
_entity.id
_entity.type
_entity.pdbx_description
1 polymer ?
#
loop_
_entity_poly.entity_id
_entity_poly.type
_entity_poly.pdbx_seq_one_letter_code
_entity_poly.pdbx_strand_id
1 'polypeptide(L)'
;MKTLALFCTTLISLLFYSTGAFAGGSAEKVTILSFQRMNATDYVLVIAPKEKSMDWFMKGCKTFVILGTHENLDGQWLLFEKNQVTRDEHLTALSFIEEKNKTDKNLDFGYMGGGFKPVSTDNKCVVNSRALSKSHNSILSYYHKV
;
A
#
# COMPACT_ATOMS: atom_id res chain seq x y z
N MET A 1 -0.21 -26.50 55.88
CA MET A 1 0.52 -26.76 54.62
C MET A 1 -0.48 -27.14 53.54
N LYS A 2 -0.92 -26.21 52.66
CA LYS A 2 -1.64 -26.46 51.37
C LYS A 2 -2.21 -25.15 50.81
N THR A 3 -1.37 -24.15 50.50
CA THR A 3 -1.84 -22.88 49.88
C THR A 3 -0.78 -22.20 49.01
N LEU A 4 0.17 -22.96 48.43
CA LEU A 4 1.25 -22.37 47.62
C LEU A 4 1.32 -22.86 46.16
N ALA A 5 0.35 -23.64 45.69
CA ALA A 5 0.41 -24.30 44.38
C ALA A 5 -0.52 -23.72 43.30
N LEU A 6 -1.33 -22.68 43.60
CA LEU A 6 -2.40 -22.23 42.70
C LEU A 6 -2.14 -20.90 41.97
N PHE A 7 -1.04 -20.21 42.26
CA PHE A 7 -0.74 -18.90 41.67
C PHE A 7 0.22 -18.93 40.48
N CYS A 8 0.84 -20.08 40.18
CA CYS A 8 1.85 -20.18 39.11
C CYS A 8 1.24 -20.55 37.75
N THR A 9 0.05 -21.15 37.71
CA THR A 9 -0.59 -21.61 36.47
C THR A 9 -1.36 -20.53 35.72
N THR A 10 -1.74 -19.42 36.37
CA THR A 10 -2.49 -18.33 35.71
C THR A 10 -1.59 -17.35 34.96
N LEU A 11 -0.29 -17.28 35.27
CA LEU A 11 0.64 -16.36 34.61
C LEU A 11 1.14 -16.87 33.25
N ILE A 12 1.17 -18.20 33.04
CA ILE A 12 1.68 -18.83 31.82
C ILE A 12 0.69 -18.68 30.65
N SER A 13 -0.61 -18.59 30.93
CA SER A 13 -1.66 -18.44 29.90
C SER A 13 -1.64 -17.07 29.21
N LEU A 14 -1.03 -16.05 29.82
CA LEU A 14 -1.01 -14.69 29.28
C LEU A 14 0.09 -14.48 28.22
N LEU A 15 1.08 -15.36 28.15
CA LEU A 15 2.22 -15.24 27.22
C LEU A 15 1.92 -15.75 25.79
N PHE A 16 0.78 -16.39 25.56
CA PHE A 16 0.41 -16.96 24.25
C PHE A 16 -0.50 -16.07 23.39
N TYR A 17 -0.92 -14.90 23.88
CA TYR A 17 -1.89 -14.05 23.16
C TYR A 17 -1.29 -12.88 22.39
N SER A 18 0.04 -12.68 22.40
CA SER A 18 0.68 -11.68 21.54
C SER A 18 1.01 -12.27 20.16
N THR A 19 -0.01 -12.76 19.45
CA THR A 19 0.13 -12.86 17.99
C THR A 19 0.00 -11.43 17.48
N GLY A 20 1.12 -10.86 17.03
CA GLY A 20 1.11 -9.55 16.40
C GLY A 20 0.15 -9.62 15.22
N ALA A 21 -0.99 -8.95 15.31
CA ALA A 21 -1.84 -8.73 14.17
C ALA A 21 -1.04 -7.83 13.22
N PHE A 22 -0.35 -8.44 12.26
CA PHE A 22 0.18 -7.75 11.10
C PHE A 22 -1.03 -7.29 10.28
N ALA A 23 -1.61 -6.16 10.68
CA ALA A 23 -2.50 -5.36 9.86
C ALA A 23 -1.66 -4.70 8.75
N GLY A 24 -1.03 -5.51 7.91
CA GLY A 24 -0.25 -5.08 6.75
C GLY A 24 -1.18 -5.01 5.55
N GLY A 25 -1.23 -3.85 4.88
CA GLY A 25 -1.90 -3.72 3.59
C GLY A 25 -1.46 -4.80 2.61
N SER A 26 -2.33 -5.16 1.67
CA SER A 26 -2.00 -6.15 0.65
C SER A 26 -1.09 -5.51 -0.40
N ALA A 27 0.09 -6.10 -0.59
CA ALA A 27 0.96 -5.83 -1.72
C ALA A 27 1.12 -7.11 -2.54
N GLU A 28 1.00 -6.99 -3.86
CA GLU A 28 1.12 -8.10 -4.79
C GLU A 28 2.29 -7.88 -5.74
N LYS A 29 2.85 -8.98 -6.28
CA LYS A 29 3.92 -8.92 -7.27
C LYS A 29 3.37 -8.47 -8.62
N VAL A 30 3.88 -7.35 -9.12
CA VAL A 30 3.51 -6.78 -10.42
C VAL A 30 4.73 -6.56 -11.29
N THR A 31 4.48 -6.46 -12.59
CA THR A 31 5.45 -6.04 -13.60
C THR A 31 5.11 -4.63 -14.06
N ILE A 32 6.09 -3.73 -14.04
CA ILE A 32 6.02 -2.39 -14.60
C ILE A 32 6.06 -2.51 -16.12
N LEU A 33 4.96 -2.12 -16.76
CA LEU A 33 4.85 -2.06 -18.21
C LEU A 33 5.32 -0.69 -18.73
N SER A 34 4.94 0.38 -18.04
CA SER A 34 5.36 1.74 -18.33
C SER A 34 5.34 2.59 -17.07
N PHE A 35 6.29 3.52 -16.96
CA PHE A 35 6.31 4.54 -15.93
C PHE A 35 6.75 5.87 -16.54
N GLN A 36 5.95 6.91 -16.31
CA GLN A 36 6.22 8.26 -16.78
C GLN A 36 5.96 9.25 -15.64
N ARG A 37 6.98 10.07 -15.33
CA ARG A 37 6.77 11.27 -14.52
C ARG A 37 6.25 12.38 -15.41
N MET A 38 5.14 12.99 -15.00
CA MET A 38 4.55 14.15 -15.69
C MET A 38 5.14 15.46 -15.16
N ASN A 39 5.45 15.49 -13.86
CA ASN A 39 6.21 16.56 -13.21
C ASN A 39 6.96 15.98 -11.99
N ALA A 40 7.27 16.81 -10.99
CA ALA A 40 7.99 16.37 -9.80
C ALA A 40 7.24 15.27 -9.03
N THR A 41 5.92 15.42 -8.87
CA THR A 41 5.06 14.56 -8.04
C THR A 41 4.07 13.74 -8.85
N ASP A 42 3.65 14.23 -10.02
CA ASP A 42 2.62 13.55 -10.79
C ASP A 42 3.22 12.51 -11.72
N TYR A 43 2.52 11.38 -11.86
CA TYR A 43 2.99 10.24 -12.64
C TYR A 43 1.86 9.44 -13.27
N VAL A 44 2.24 8.68 -14.29
CA VAL A 44 1.44 7.59 -14.85
C VAL A 44 2.23 6.30 -14.68
N LEU A 45 1.64 5.34 -14.00
CA LEU A 45 2.21 4.01 -13.81
C LEU A 45 1.27 2.97 -14.41
N VAL A 46 1.80 2.15 -15.31
CA VAL A 46 1.07 1.05 -15.93
C VAL A 46 1.72 -0.25 -15.49
N ILE A 47 0.95 -1.10 -14.81
CA ILE A 47 1.43 -2.37 -14.26
C ILE A 47 0.54 -3.54 -14.69
N ALA A 48 1.09 -4.75 -14.62
CA ALA A 48 0.35 -6.00 -14.76
C ALA A 48 0.66 -6.93 -13.58
N PRO A 49 -0.35 -7.54 -12.94
CA PRO A 49 -0.13 -8.60 -11.95
C PRO A 49 0.64 -9.77 -12.58
N LYS A 50 1.64 -10.32 -11.87
CA LYS A 50 2.38 -11.51 -12.34
C LYS A 50 1.55 -12.78 -12.29
N GLU A 51 0.65 -12.84 -11.31
CA GLU A 51 -0.27 -13.94 -11.09
C GLU A 51 -1.70 -13.41 -11.10
N LYS A 52 -2.68 -14.32 -11.00
CA LYS A 52 -4.08 -13.92 -10.88
C LYS A 52 -4.27 -13.15 -9.56
N SER A 53 -4.34 -11.83 -9.67
CA SER A 53 -4.55 -10.92 -8.54
C SER A 53 -5.79 -11.33 -7.73
N MET A 54 -5.60 -11.48 -6.43
CA MET A 54 -6.71 -11.65 -5.49
C MET A 54 -7.15 -10.31 -4.91
N ASP A 55 -6.30 -9.30 -5.01
CA ASP A 55 -6.61 -7.94 -4.63
C ASP A 55 -7.83 -7.40 -5.37
N TRP A 56 -8.73 -6.78 -4.61
CA TRP A 56 -10.02 -6.32 -5.12
C TRP A 56 -9.92 -5.23 -6.19
N PHE A 57 -8.87 -4.41 -6.18
CA PHE A 57 -8.66 -3.39 -7.21
C PHE A 57 -8.14 -3.99 -8.51
N MET A 58 -7.11 -4.82 -8.42
CA MET A 58 -6.45 -5.39 -9.60
C MET A 58 -7.16 -6.65 -10.13
N LYS A 59 -8.09 -7.23 -9.39
CA LYS A 59 -8.85 -8.43 -9.80
C LYS A 59 -9.60 -8.23 -11.11
N GLY A 60 -9.19 -9.00 -12.11
CA GLY A 60 -9.76 -9.00 -13.45
C GLY A 60 -9.14 -7.98 -14.41
N CYS A 61 -8.14 -7.20 -13.96
CA CYS A 61 -7.38 -6.28 -14.79
C CYS A 61 -6.15 -6.99 -15.36
N LYS A 62 -6.05 -7.10 -16.69
CA LYS A 62 -4.80 -7.53 -17.35
C LYS A 62 -3.71 -6.47 -17.24
N THR A 63 -4.15 -5.21 -17.26
CA THR A 63 -3.31 -4.03 -17.08
C THR A 63 -4.04 -3.09 -16.14
N PHE A 64 -3.30 -2.53 -15.19
CA PHE A 64 -3.79 -1.59 -14.20
C PHE A 64 -3.04 -0.28 -14.37
N VAL A 65 -3.78 0.78 -14.66
CA VAL A 65 -3.25 2.11 -14.94
C VAL A 65 -3.52 2.99 -13.73
N ILE A 66 -2.46 3.58 -13.20
CA ILE A 66 -2.51 4.44 -12.03
C ILE A 66 -2.10 5.84 -12.46
N LEU A 67 -3.02 6.78 -12.30
CA LEU A 67 -2.82 8.21 -12.45
C LEU A 67 -2.55 8.77 -11.06
N GLY A 68 -1.32 9.18 -10.83
CA GLY A 68 -0.87 9.54 -9.50
C GLY A 68 -0.48 10.99 -9.37
N THR A 69 -0.70 11.51 -8.17
CA THR A 69 -0.27 12.84 -7.73
C THR A 69 0.22 12.76 -6.28
N HIS A 70 0.60 13.91 -5.71
CA HIS A 70 0.83 14.11 -4.29
C HIS A 70 -0.16 15.16 -3.77
N GLU A 71 -1.25 14.69 -3.16
CA GLU A 71 -2.29 15.52 -2.53
C GLU A 71 -2.45 15.13 -1.06
N ASN A 72 -2.90 16.08 -0.23
CA ASN A 72 -3.22 15.80 1.15
C ASN A 72 -4.31 14.71 1.25
N LEU A 73 -4.06 13.74 2.12
CA LEU A 73 -5.00 12.69 2.45
C LEU A 73 -5.99 13.23 3.48
N ASP A 74 -6.98 14.00 3.02
CA ASP A 74 -8.01 14.57 3.90
C ASP A 74 -8.98 13.47 4.39
N GLY A 75 -9.21 13.41 5.71
CA GLY A 75 -10.14 12.51 6.38
C GLY A 75 -10.12 12.67 7.90
N GLN A 76 -11.25 12.43 8.57
CA GLN A 76 -11.43 12.56 10.04
C GLN A 76 -10.72 11.46 10.85
N TRP A 77 -9.48 11.12 10.52
CA TRP A 77 -8.64 10.33 11.42
C TRP A 77 -7.79 11.26 12.27
N LEU A 78 -8.49 12.10 13.05
CA LEU A 78 -7.98 13.13 13.98
C LEU A 78 -7.05 12.60 15.09
N LEU A 79 -6.76 11.30 15.13
CA LEU A 79 -5.80 10.67 16.04
C LEU A 79 -4.53 10.16 15.34
N PHE A 80 -4.42 10.31 14.01
CA PHE A 80 -3.32 9.77 13.20
C PHE A 80 -2.74 10.79 12.22
N GLU A 81 -2.69 12.08 12.57
CA GLU A 81 -2.03 13.13 11.76
C GLU A 81 -0.58 12.78 11.36
N LYS A 82 0.07 11.86 12.07
CA LYS A 82 1.40 11.32 11.73
C LYS A 82 1.44 10.36 10.53
N ASN A 83 0.30 9.99 9.94
CA ASN A 83 0.22 9.01 8.85
C ASN A 83 0.06 9.63 7.45
N GLN A 84 0.29 10.94 7.31
CA GLN A 84 0.33 11.57 5.99
C GLN A 84 1.67 11.27 5.31
N VAL A 85 1.60 10.76 4.09
CA VAL A 85 2.78 10.58 3.24
C VAL A 85 3.33 11.95 2.88
N THR A 86 4.54 12.24 3.36
CA THR A 86 5.25 13.48 3.05
C THR A 86 5.64 13.54 1.58
N ARG A 87 5.90 14.75 1.09
CA ARG A 87 6.40 14.95 -0.28
C ARG A 87 7.70 14.17 -0.53
N ASP A 88 8.61 14.14 0.44
CA ASP A 88 9.89 13.47 0.29
C ASP A 88 9.75 11.94 0.24
N GLU A 89 8.86 11.37 1.05
CA GLU A 89 8.52 9.94 0.96
C GLU A 89 7.91 9.59 -0.39
N HIS A 90 7.05 10.46 -0.91
CA HIS A 90 6.48 10.30 -2.23
C HIS A 90 7.53 10.36 -3.33
N LEU A 91 8.41 11.35 -3.30
CA LEU A 91 9.52 11.45 -4.25
C LEU A 91 10.47 10.25 -4.16
N THR A 92 10.71 9.73 -2.95
CA THR A 92 11.49 8.52 -2.72
C THR A 92 10.83 7.29 -3.35
N ALA A 93 9.51 7.15 -3.20
CA ALA A 93 8.74 6.09 -3.84
C ALA A 93 8.82 6.17 -5.38
N LEU A 94 8.67 7.37 -5.96
CA LEU A 94 8.78 7.57 -7.40
C LEU A 94 10.18 7.24 -7.92
N SER A 95 11.24 7.63 -7.19
CA SER A 95 12.62 7.31 -7.59
C SER A 95 12.87 5.81 -7.58
N PHE A 96 12.32 5.10 -6.59
CA PHE A 96 12.39 3.65 -6.54
C PHE A 96 11.66 2.96 -7.70
N ILE A 97 10.45 3.43 -8.06
CA ILE A 97 9.73 2.91 -9.23
C ILE A 97 10.54 3.17 -10.51
N GLU A 98 11.14 4.34 -10.64
CA GLU A 98 11.95 4.71 -11.79
C GLU A 98 13.19 3.81 -11.95
N GLU A 99 13.88 3.52 -10.84
CA GLU A 99 14.99 2.57 -10.81
C GLU A 99 14.54 1.16 -11.22
N LYS A 100 13.43 0.68 -10.66
CA LYS A 100 12.86 -0.63 -10.99
C LYS A 100 12.45 -0.72 -12.45
N ASN A 101 11.85 0.33 -13.01
CA ASN A 101 11.48 0.38 -14.42
C ASN A 101 12.69 0.25 -15.37
N LYS A 102 13.87 0.71 -14.92
CA LYS A 102 15.14 0.63 -15.70
C LYS A 102 15.87 -0.71 -15.54
N THR A 103 15.65 -1.42 -14.43
CA THR A 103 16.47 -2.59 -14.03
C THR A 103 15.75 -3.92 -14.20
N ASP A 104 14.80 -4.26 -13.31
CA ASP A 104 14.14 -5.58 -13.27
C ASP A 104 12.64 -5.54 -13.61
N LYS A 105 12.05 -4.34 -13.69
CA LYS A 105 10.63 -4.04 -13.89
C LYS A 105 9.68 -4.75 -12.91
N ASN A 106 10.18 -5.33 -11.84
CA ASN A 106 9.39 -6.10 -10.88
C ASN A 106 9.20 -5.30 -9.60
N LEU A 107 7.95 -5.20 -9.15
CA LEU A 107 7.61 -4.39 -8.00
C LEU A 107 6.62 -5.15 -7.11
N ASP A 108 6.84 -5.11 -5.79
CA ASP A 108 5.77 -5.45 -4.86
C ASP A 108 4.93 -4.18 -4.69
N PHE A 109 3.71 -4.18 -5.21
CA PHE A 109 2.84 -2.99 -5.27
C PHE A 109 1.54 -3.26 -4.54
N GLY A 110 1.19 -2.36 -3.64
CA GLY A 110 0.01 -2.48 -2.80
C GLY A 110 -0.64 -1.14 -2.51
N TYR A 111 -1.52 -1.14 -1.54
CA TYR A 111 -2.23 0.06 -1.11
C TYR A 111 -2.49 0.05 0.40
N MET A 112 -2.73 1.25 0.92
CA MET A 112 -3.19 1.46 2.29
C MET A 112 -4.39 2.41 2.31
N GLY A 113 -5.22 2.25 3.35
CA GLY A 113 -6.45 3.02 3.50
C GLY A 113 -7.45 2.74 2.39
N GLY A 114 -8.01 3.80 1.77
CA GLY A 114 -8.91 3.66 0.63
C GLY A 114 -8.21 3.26 -0.66
N GLY A 115 -6.87 3.24 -0.68
CA GLY A 115 -6.02 2.71 -1.74
C GLY A 115 -6.07 3.42 -3.08
N PHE A 116 -7.12 3.18 -3.88
CA PHE A 116 -7.30 3.82 -5.18
C PHE A 116 -8.75 4.27 -5.37
N LYS A 117 -8.96 5.18 -6.32
CA LYS A 117 -10.30 5.51 -6.82
C LYS A 117 -10.39 5.30 -8.33
N PRO A 118 -11.30 4.44 -8.82
CA PRO A 118 -11.57 4.34 -10.25
C PRO A 118 -11.86 5.70 -10.90
N VAL A 119 -11.28 5.94 -12.07
CA VAL A 119 -11.53 7.18 -12.83
C VAL A 119 -12.95 7.19 -13.39
N SER A 120 -13.48 6.03 -13.76
CA SER A 120 -14.85 5.84 -14.24
C SER A 120 -15.45 4.53 -13.69
N THR A 121 -16.77 4.47 -13.58
CA THR A 121 -17.52 3.25 -13.24
C THR A 121 -17.38 2.18 -14.31
N ASP A 122 -17.18 2.58 -15.57
CA ASP A 122 -17.13 1.66 -16.71
C ASP A 122 -15.74 1.03 -16.89
N ASN A 123 -14.71 1.59 -16.25
CA ASN A 123 -13.35 1.09 -16.31
C ASN A 123 -12.65 1.17 -14.95
N LYS A 124 -12.83 0.12 -14.16
CA LYS A 124 -12.21 -0.03 -12.84
C LYS A 124 -10.68 -0.24 -12.88
N CYS A 125 -10.10 -0.49 -14.05
CA CYS A 125 -8.66 -0.77 -14.19
C CYS A 125 -7.82 0.49 -14.41
N VAL A 126 -8.46 1.66 -14.50
CA VAL A 126 -7.80 2.97 -14.52
C VAL A 126 -8.20 3.70 -13.26
N VAL A 127 -7.23 4.04 -12.42
CA VAL A 127 -7.47 4.55 -11.08
C VAL A 127 -6.61 5.77 -10.76
N ASN A 128 -7.07 6.56 -9.80
CA ASN A 128 -6.33 7.66 -9.21
C ASN A 128 -5.64 7.22 -7.91
N SER A 129 -4.43 7.72 -7.70
CA SER A 129 -3.63 7.62 -6.47
C SER A 129 -3.24 9.03 -6.00
N ARG A 130 -3.36 9.31 -4.70
CA ARG A 130 -3.08 10.63 -4.11
C ARG A 130 -1.73 10.73 -3.44
N ALA A 131 -1.14 9.60 -3.08
CA ALA A 131 0.22 9.56 -2.56
C ALA A 131 0.81 8.16 -2.75
N LEU A 132 2.13 8.09 -2.57
CA LEU A 132 2.90 6.86 -2.64
C LEU A 132 3.90 6.86 -1.50
N SER A 133 4.07 5.75 -0.80
CA SER A 133 5.20 5.57 0.09
C SER A 133 5.96 4.30 -0.27
N LYS A 134 7.25 4.29 0.05
CA LYS A 134 8.07 3.08 -0.02
C LYS A 134 8.14 2.48 1.38
N SER A 135 7.71 1.23 1.52
CA SER A 135 7.89 0.45 2.74
C SER A 135 8.73 -0.78 2.41
N HIS A 136 9.95 -0.84 2.94
CA HIS A 136 10.92 -1.87 2.59
C HIS A 136 11.14 -1.93 1.06
N ASN A 137 10.76 -3.03 0.41
CA ASN A 137 10.86 -3.23 -1.04
C ASN A 137 9.51 -3.09 -1.77
N SER A 138 8.49 -2.61 -1.07
CA SER A 138 7.15 -2.44 -1.61
C SER A 138 6.81 -0.97 -1.77
N ILE A 139 5.95 -0.69 -2.75
CA ILE A 139 5.30 0.60 -2.91
C ILE A 139 3.85 0.48 -2.48
N LEU A 140 3.41 1.45 -1.68
CA LEU A 140 2.05 1.54 -1.19
C LEU A 140 1.39 2.80 -1.75
N SER A 141 0.24 2.63 -2.39
CA SER A 141 -0.60 3.71 -2.88
C SER A 141 -1.68 4.08 -1.87
N TYR A 142 -2.00 5.38 -1.82
CA TYR A 142 -2.98 5.93 -0.90
C TYR A 142 -4.03 6.71 -1.66
N TYR A 143 -5.27 6.49 -1.26
CA TYR A 143 -6.39 7.31 -1.66
C TYR A 143 -7.31 7.46 -0.45
N HIS A 144 -7.46 8.69 0.03
CA HIS A 144 -8.49 9.05 0.98
C HIS A 144 -9.31 10.19 0.39
N LYS A 145 -10.63 10.05 0.51
CA LYS A 145 -11.60 11.09 0.21
C LYS A 145 -12.45 11.27 1.45
N VAL A 146 -12.66 12.52 1.82
CA VAL A 146 -13.72 12.97 2.73
C VAL A 146 -15.07 12.47 2.24
#